data_AF-T0YED4-F1
#
_entry.id   AF-T0YED4-F1
#
_cell.length_a   1.000
_cell.length_b   1.000
_cell.length_c   1.000
_cell.angle_alpha   90.00
_cell.angle_beta   90.00
_cell.angle_gamma   90.00
#
_symmetry.space_group_name_H-M   'P 1'
#
loop_
_entity.id
_entity.type
_entity.pdbx_description
1 polymer ?
#
loop_
_entity_poly.entity_id
_entity_poly.type
_entity_poly.pdbx_seq_one_letter_code
_entity_poly.pdbx_strand_id
1 'polypeptide(L)'
;RPDLLVCSFSGCYVYVKWWEALAESYGVPLFMFDVPYMREETPRKEDIAYLVSQLWELVHLLEKRTGRAFDLDELKRVLAESRRAEDGWVEFLRAGRLRPSPIEAYFESIFYMFPINVLRGTPGAADFYDVVNEEVR
;
A
#
# COMPACT_ATOMS: atom_id res chain seq x y z
N ARG A 1 -17.70 -10.91 -2.39
CA ARG A 1 -16.76 -11.88 -3.00
C ARG A 1 -15.80 -11.08 -3.90
N PRO A 2 -14.48 -11.26 -3.79
CA PRO A 2 -13.51 -10.56 -4.63
C PRO A 2 -13.49 -11.13 -6.06
N ASP A 3 -13.15 -10.32 -7.06
CA ASP A 3 -12.97 -10.76 -8.46
C ASP A 3 -11.51 -11.15 -8.79
N LEU A 4 -10.57 -10.63 -7.99
CA LEU A 4 -9.15 -10.88 -8.06
C LEU A 4 -8.55 -10.70 -6.66
N LEU A 5 -7.68 -11.62 -6.26
CA LEU A 5 -6.82 -11.45 -5.10
C LEU A 5 -5.44 -11.00 -5.56
N VAL A 6 -4.89 -9.98 -4.91
CA VAL A 6 -3.51 -9.52 -5.13
C VAL A 6 -2.79 -9.59 -3.79
N CYS A 7 -1.72 -10.38 -3.72
CA CYS A 7 -0.91 -10.54 -2.52
C CYS A 7 0.50 -10.05 -2.81
N SER A 8 1.01 -9.10 -2.02
CA SER A 8 2.43 -8.79 -2.00
C SER A 8 3.13 -9.68 -0.99
N PHE A 9 4.03 -10.53 -1.47
CA PHE A 9 4.89 -11.34 -0.62
C PHE A 9 6.12 -10.52 -0.20
N SER A 10 5.91 -9.52 0.65
CA SER A 10 6.97 -8.74 1.30
C SER A 10 7.18 -9.11 2.78
N GLY A 11 6.38 -10.06 3.29
CA GLY A 11 6.33 -10.44 4.70
C GLY A 11 6.48 -11.94 4.93
N CYS A 12 5.65 -12.50 5.81
CA CYS A 12 5.78 -13.90 6.22
C CYS A 12 5.11 -14.88 5.23
N TYR A 13 5.71 -16.07 5.08
CA TYR A 13 5.22 -17.17 4.23
C TYR A 13 3.77 -17.60 4.51
N VAL A 14 3.24 -17.27 5.69
CA VAL A 14 1.83 -17.51 6.03
C VAL A 14 0.89 -16.81 5.05
N TYR A 15 1.24 -15.62 4.55
CA TYR A 15 0.42 -14.89 3.58
C TYR A 15 0.27 -15.65 2.27
N VAL A 16 1.31 -16.36 1.81
CA VAL A 16 1.22 -17.16 0.58
C VAL A 16 0.15 -18.24 0.72
N LYS A 17 0.23 -19.04 1.78
CA LYS A 17 -0.72 -20.14 2.01
C LYS A 17 -2.11 -19.67 2.34
N TRP A 18 -2.23 -18.56 3.08
CA TRP A 18 -3.53 -17.99 3.38
C TRP A 18 -4.20 -17.45 2.10
N TRP A 19 -3.48 -16.74 1.23
CA TRP A 19 -4.06 -16.23 -0.01
C TRP A 19 -4.37 -17.34 -1.01
N GLU A 20 -3.56 -18.40 -1.10
CA GLU A 20 -3.89 -19.61 -1.86
C GLU A 20 -5.22 -20.22 -1.39
N ALA A 21 -5.38 -20.41 -0.07
CA ALA A 21 -6.62 -20.93 0.51
C ALA A 21 -7.82 -20.01 0.29
N LEU A 22 -7.62 -18.69 0.32
CA LEU A 22 -8.66 -17.71 -0.04
C LEU A 22 -9.04 -17.80 -1.52
N ALA A 23 -8.06 -17.95 -2.41
CA ALA A 23 -8.32 -18.10 -3.84
C ALA A 23 -9.10 -19.39 -4.14
N GLU A 24 -8.75 -20.49 -3.50
CA GLU A 24 -9.46 -21.77 -3.59
C GLU A 24 -10.90 -21.62 -3.06
N SER A 25 -11.06 -21.09 -1.84
CA SER A 25 -12.37 -20.91 -1.18
C SER A 25 -13.30 -19.98 -1.97
N TYR A 26 -12.79 -18.87 -2.50
CA TYR A 26 -13.56 -17.95 -3.31
C TYR A 26 -13.65 -18.36 -4.78
N GLY A 27 -12.88 -19.35 -5.25
CA GLY A 27 -12.79 -19.74 -6.66
C GLY A 27 -12.41 -18.58 -7.58
N VAL A 28 -11.41 -17.79 -7.19
CA VAL A 28 -10.99 -16.55 -7.88
C VAL A 28 -9.50 -16.58 -8.17
N PRO A 29 -9.02 -15.88 -9.22
CA PRO A 29 -7.60 -15.77 -9.50
C PRO A 29 -6.83 -15.11 -8.34
N LEU A 30 -5.59 -15.56 -8.16
CA LEU A 30 -4.61 -14.95 -7.27
C LEU A 30 -3.42 -14.46 -8.08
N PHE A 31 -3.08 -13.18 -7.93
CA PHE A 31 -1.82 -12.62 -8.38
C PHE A 31 -0.88 -12.50 -7.17
N MET A 32 0.22 -13.26 -7.19
CA MET A 32 1.29 -13.18 -6.21
C MET A 32 2.36 -12.22 -6.72
N PHE A 33 2.53 -11.09 -6.04
CA PHE A 33 3.64 -10.17 -6.25
C PHE A 33 4.80 -10.57 -5.34
N ASP A 34 5.74 -11.33 -5.89
CA ASP A 34 6.89 -11.89 -5.18
C ASP A 34 7.98 -10.84 -4.99
N VAL A 35 8.30 -10.51 -3.72
CA VAL A 35 9.36 -9.57 -3.40
C VAL A 35 10.61 -10.33 -2.95
N PRO A 36 11.69 -10.32 -3.75
CA PRO A 36 12.91 -11.03 -3.39
C PRO A 36 13.48 -10.55 -2.06
N TYR A 37 14.05 -11.49 -1.31
CA TYR A 37 14.78 -11.15 -0.08
C TYR A 37 15.94 -10.20 -0.38
N MET A 38 16.05 -9.14 0.43
CA MET A 38 17.15 -8.17 0.35
C MET A 38 18.45 -8.80 0.84
N ARG A 39 19.32 -9.17 -0.10
CA ARG A 39 20.60 -9.86 0.15
C ARG A 39 21.77 -8.94 0.51
N GLU A 40 21.63 -7.67 0.17
CA GLU A 40 22.67 -6.64 0.29
C GLU A 40 22.06 -5.37 0.89
N GLU A 41 22.89 -4.41 1.32
CA GLU A 41 22.42 -3.13 1.87
C GLU A 41 21.59 -2.32 0.86
N THR A 42 21.79 -2.55 -0.44
CA THR A 42 21.05 -1.90 -1.52
C THR A 42 20.36 -2.93 -2.42
N PRO A 43 19.16 -2.64 -2.95
CA PRO A 43 18.51 -3.54 -3.89
C PRO A 43 19.35 -3.74 -5.14
N ARG A 44 19.56 -5.00 -5.53
CA ARG A 44 20.30 -5.35 -6.74
C ARG A 44 19.47 -4.99 -7.97
N LYS A 45 20.12 -4.62 -9.07
CA LYS A 45 19.42 -4.15 -10.29
C LYS A 45 18.49 -5.22 -10.86
N GLU A 46 18.90 -6.48 -10.81
CA GLU A 46 18.08 -7.60 -11.26
C GLU A 46 16.82 -7.81 -10.40
N ASP A 47 16.89 -7.53 -9.09
CA ASP A 47 15.75 -7.65 -8.18
C ASP A 47 14.73 -6.54 -8.48
N ILE A 48 15.21 -5.32 -8.73
CA ILE A 48 14.35 -4.21 -9.20
C ILE A 48 13.71 -4.57 -10.55
N ALA A 49 14.49 -5.07 -11.51
CA ALA A 49 13.97 -5.43 -12.83
C ALA A 49 12.88 -6.52 -12.75
N TYR A 50 13.07 -7.50 -11.86
CA TYR A 50 12.08 -8.56 -11.58
C TYR A 50 10.79 -8.02 -10.96
N LEU A 51 10.89 -7.10 -10.01
CA LEU A 51 9.71 -6.44 -9.43
C LEU A 51 8.96 -5.62 -10.49
N VAL A 52 9.68 -4.87 -11.31
CA VAL A 52 9.08 -4.06 -12.38
C VAL A 52 8.39 -4.94 -13.43
N SER A 53 8.97 -6.09 -13.81
CA SER A 53 8.32 -7.01 -14.75
C SER A 53 7.00 -7.56 -14.18
N GLN A 54 6.97 -7.92 -12.90
CA GLN A 54 5.74 -8.37 -12.23
C GLN A 54 4.68 -7.26 -12.15
N LEU A 55 5.07 -6.01 -11.91
CA LEU A 55 4.12 -4.88 -11.95
C LEU A 55 3.49 -4.74 -13.34
N TRP A 56 4.27 -4.88 -14.41
CA TRP A 56 3.73 -4.90 -15.76
C TRP A 56 2.82 -6.11 -16.01
N GLU A 57 3.15 -7.30 -15.52
CA GLU A 57 2.25 -8.47 -15.61
C GLU A 57 0.90 -8.21 -14.92
N LEU A 58 0.91 -7.58 -13.74
CA LEU A 58 -0.31 -7.18 -13.04
C LEU A 58 -1.10 -6.15 -13.84
N VAL A 59 -0.43 -5.15 -14.42
CA VAL A 59 -1.09 -4.16 -15.30
C VAL A 59 -1.82 -4.86 -16.44
N HIS A 60 -1.14 -5.73 -17.20
CA HIS A 60 -1.78 -6.44 -18.32
C HIS A 60 -2.93 -7.35 -17.87
N LEU A 61 -2.82 -7.97 -16.69
CA LEU A 61 -3.91 -8.76 -16.09
C LEU A 61 -5.13 -7.89 -15.79
N LEU A 62 -4.91 -6.71 -15.20
CA LEU A 62 -5.97 -5.75 -14.86
C LEU A 62 -6.61 -5.16 -16.12
N GLU A 63 -5.84 -4.81 -17.15
CA GLU A 63 -6.37 -4.34 -18.44
C GLU A 63 -7.29 -5.38 -19.07
N LYS A 64 -6.86 -6.65 -19.12
CA LYS A 64 -7.67 -7.76 -19.66
C LYS A 64 -8.97 -7.98 -18.88
N ARG A 65 -8.96 -7.79 -17.57
CA ARG A 65 -10.12 -8.02 -16.70
C ARG A 65 -11.09 -6.85 -16.66
N THR A 66 -10.56 -5.62 -16.69
CA THR A 66 -11.36 -4.40 -16.54
C THR A 66 -11.74 -3.75 -17.86
N GLY A 67 -11.04 -4.09 -18.95
CA GLY A 67 -11.15 -3.41 -20.25
C GLY A 67 -10.62 -1.98 -20.25
N ARG A 68 -9.99 -1.53 -19.16
CA ARG A 68 -9.43 -0.18 -19.02
C ARG A 68 -7.94 -0.24 -19.30
N ALA A 69 -7.47 0.55 -20.26
CA ALA A 69 -6.04 0.69 -20.53
C ALA A 69 -5.34 1.38 -19.36
N PHE A 70 -4.08 1.02 -19.14
CA PHE A 70 -3.22 1.65 -18.16
C PHE A 70 -2.88 3.08 -18.58
N ASP A 71 -2.97 4.00 -17.62
CA ASP A 71 -2.65 5.41 -17.79
C ASP A 71 -1.51 5.77 -16.83
N LEU A 72 -0.37 6.12 -17.41
CA LEU A 72 0.83 6.48 -16.67
C LEU A 72 0.68 7.82 -15.93
N ASP A 73 -0.07 8.76 -16.47
CA ASP A 73 -0.28 10.06 -15.84
C ASP A 73 -1.26 9.94 -14.67
N GLU A 74 -2.27 9.07 -14.79
CA GLU A 74 -3.12 8.70 -13.65
C GLU A 74 -2.31 8.00 -12.55
N LEU A 75 -1.40 7.08 -12.90
CA LEU A 75 -0.51 6.47 -11.91
C LEU A 75 0.33 7.52 -11.17
N LYS A 76 0.94 8.47 -11.89
CA LYS A 76 1.71 9.55 -11.27
C LYS A 76 0.87 10.37 -10.30
N ARG A 77 -0.39 10.68 -10.67
CA ARG A 77 -1.33 11.40 -9.80
C ARG A 77 -1.63 10.61 -8.52
N VAL A 78 -1.94 9.31 -8.64
CA VAL A 78 -2.19 8.43 -7.48
C VAL A 78 -0.96 8.30 -6.59
N LEU A 79 0.25 8.23 -7.16
CA LEU A 79 1.51 8.21 -6.40
C LEU A 79 1.77 9.53 -5.67
N ALA A 80 1.42 10.68 -6.26
CA ALA A 80 1.53 11.97 -5.61
C ALA A 80 0.60 12.07 -4.38
N GLU A 81 -0.66 11.62 -4.51
CA GLU A 81 -1.58 11.55 -3.37
C GLU A 81 -1.10 10.55 -2.30
N SER A 82 -0.59 9.39 -2.72
CA SER A 82 0.03 8.41 -1.82
C SER A 82 1.15 9.03 -1.01
N ARG A 83 2.01 9.81 -1.66
CA ARG A 83 3.11 10.50 -0.99
C ARG A 83 2.62 11.54 0.01
N ARG A 84 1.64 12.37 -0.36
CA ARG A 84 1.05 13.39 0.53
C ARG A 84 0.42 12.74 1.76
N ALA A 85 -0.36 11.67 1.58
CA ALA A 85 -0.95 10.93 2.69
C ALA A 85 0.12 10.29 3.61
N GLU A 86 1.17 9.69 3.05
CA GLU A 86 2.28 9.13 3.82
C GLU A 86 3.04 10.20 4.62
N ASP A 87 3.35 11.35 4.00
CA ASP A 87 4.02 12.45 4.67
C ASP A 87 3.16 13.01 5.83
N GLY A 88 1.85 13.17 5.61
CA GLY A 88 0.90 13.57 6.64
C GLY A 88 0.79 12.55 7.79
N TRP A 89 0.79 11.25 7.48
CA TRP A 89 0.81 10.20 8.50
C TRP A 89 2.08 10.25 9.36
N VAL A 90 3.23 10.46 8.73
CA VAL A 90 4.51 10.60 9.43
C VAL A 90 4.54 11.86 10.30
N GLU A 91 3.96 12.98 9.84
CA GLU A 91 3.81 14.21 10.64
C GLU A 91 2.98 13.94 11.91
N PHE A 92 1.82 13.30 11.76
CA PHE A 92 0.95 12.94 12.88
C PHE A 92 1.69 12.09 13.91
N LEU A 93 2.38 11.03 13.48
CA LEU A 93 3.16 10.19 14.39
C LEU A 93 4.30 10.95 15.08
N ARG A 94 4.88 11.96 14.41
CA ARG A 94 5.92 12.82 14.99
C ARG A 94 5.36 13.79 16.03
N ALA A 95 4.11 14.25 15.90
CA ALA A 95 3.45 15.09 16.90
C ALA A 95 3.42 14.38 18.27
N GLY A 96 3.35 13.05 18.28
CA GLY A 96 3.45 12.24 19.50
C GLY A 96 4.71 12.46 20.35
N ARG A 97 5.77 13.06 19.77
CA ARG A 97 7.03 13.38 20.48
C ARG A 97 6.95 14.65 21.33
N LEU A 98 5.91 15.49 21.17
CA LEU A 98 5.73 16.71 21.94
C LEU A 98 5.49 16.40 23.43
N ARG A 99 5.69 17.42 24.28
CA ARG A 99 5.48 17.30 25.73
C ARG A 99 4.64 18.48 26.25
N PRO A 100 3.38 18.25 26.71
CA PRO A 100 2.68 16.96 26.68
C PRO A 100 2.42 16.48 25.25
N SER A 101 2.23 15.16 25.08
CA SER A 101 1.89 14.61 23.77
C SER A 101 0.43 14.97 23.43
N PRO A 102 0.14 15.48 22.22
CA PRO A 102 -1.22 15.79 21.80
C PRO A 102 -2.00 14.53 21.41
N ILE A 103 -1.32 13.40 21.25
CA ILE A 103 -1.92 12.15 20.78
C ILE A 103 -1.71 11.01 21.78
N GLU A 104 -2.69 10.11 21.85
CA GLU A 104 -2.56 8.83 22.53
C GLU A 104 -1.87 7.84 21.58
N ALA A 105 -0.67 7.42 21.96
CA ALA A 105 0.24 6.72 21.07
C ALA A 105 -0.23 5.34 20.62
N TYR A 106 -1.18 4.70 21.30
CA TYR A 106 -1.65 3.36 20.98
C TYR A 106 -2.93 3.38 20.13
N PHE A 107 -4.00 3.94 20.67
CA PHE A 107 -5.31 3.93 20.03
C PHE A 107 -5.30 4.82 18.79
N GLU A 108 -4.86 6.06 18.89
CA GLU A 108 -4.93 6.98 17.75
C GLU A 108 -3.95 6.55 16.65
N SER A 109 -2.77 6.03 17.01
CA SER A 109 -1.84 5.51 16.00
C SER A 109 -2.34 4.25 15.27
N ILE A 110 -3.17 3.42 15.91
CA ILE A 110 -3.75 2.24 15.27
C ILE A 110 -4.98 2.65 14.45
N PHE A 111 -5.89 3.44 15.02
CA PHE A 111 -7.11 3.87 14.36
C PHE A 111 -6.82 4.74 13.12
N TYR A 112 -5.90 5.70 13.25
CA TYR A 112 -5.57 6.61 12.15
C TYR A 112 -4.60 6.01 11.13
N MET A 113 -4.20 4.74 11.29
CA MET A 113 -3.50 3.98 10.26
C MET A 113 -4.45 3.48 9.14
N PHE A 114 -5.77 3.56 9.33
CA PHE A 114 -6.72 3.06 8.33
C PHE A 114 -6.56 3.71 6.94
N PRO A 115 -6.50 5.06 6.80
CA PRO A 115 -6.37 5.70 5.49
C PRO A 115 -5.11 5.25 4.77
N ILE A 116 -3.98 5.11 5.48
CA ILE A 116 -2.73 4.67 4.84
C ILE A 116 -2.76 3.21 4.39
N ASN A 117 -3.59 2.35 4.97
CA ASN A 117 -3.70 0.95 4.56
C ASN A 117 -4.67 0.74 3.40
N VAL A 118 -5.80 1.45 3.40
CA VAL A 118 -6.93 1.14 2.51
C VAL A 118 -7.14 2.21 1.43
N LEU A 119 -6.78 3.47 1.71
CA LEU A 119 -7.14 4.63 0.89
C LEU A 119 -5.93 5.44 0.41
N ARG A 120 -4.70 4.95 0.63
CA ARG A 120 -3.43 5.69 0.47
C ARG A 120 -3.33 6.54 -0.79
N GLY A 121 -3.74 6.03 -1.95
CA GLY A 121 -3.66 6.76 -3.23
C GLY A 121 -4.83 7.69 -3.54
N THR A 122 -5.71 7.97 -2.57
CA THR A 122 -6.89 8.82 -2.76
C THR A 122 -6.67 10.20 -2.13
N PRO A 123 -7.25 11.27 -2.70
CA PRO A 123 -7.21 12.60 -2.10
C PRO A 123 -7.79 12.61 -0.68
N GLY A 124 -8.86 11.84 -0.43
CA GLY A 124 -9.49 11.77 0.88
C GLY A 124 -8.59 11.21 1.99
N ALA A 125 -7.62 10.35 1.67
CA ALA A 125 -6.63 9.91 2.65
C ALA A 125 -5.66 11.03 3.03
N ALA A 126 -5.22 11.80 2.05
CA ALA A 126 -4.36 12.95 2.28
C ALA A 126 -5.10 14.07 3.04
N ASP A 127 -6.33 14.39 2.63
CA ASP A 127 -7.16 15.42 3.28
C ASP A 127 -7.47 15.05 4.74
N PHE A 128 -7.67 13.76 5.03
CA PHE A 128 -7.82 13.28 6.40
C PHE A 128 -6.60 13.63 7.27
N TYR A 129 -5.39 13.36 6.78
CA TYR A 129 -4.17 13.65 7.54
C TYR A 129 -3.90 15.14 7.65
N ASP A 130 -4.29 15.95 6.67
CA ASP A 130 -4.21 17.41 6.78
C ASP A 130 -5.07 17.93 7.95
N VAL A 131 -6.33 17.49 8.05
CA VAL A 131 -7.23 17.86 9.15
C VAL A 131 -6.69 17.39 10.49
N VAL A 132 -6.27 16.12 10.59
CA VAL A 132 -5.72 15.57 11.83
C VAL A 132 -4.47 16.33 12.28
N ASN A 133 -3.57 16.68 11.35
CA ASN A 133 -2.36 17.43 11.68
C ASN A 133 -2.65 18.87 12.12
N GLU A 134 -3.77 19.48 11.71
CA GLU A 134 -4.20 20.77 12.25
C GLU A 134 -4.64 20.67 13.72
N GLU A 135 -5.22 19.54 14.13
CA GLU A 135 -5.69 19.33 15.51
C GLU A 135 -4.56 18.98 16.49
N VAL A 136 -3.48 18.34 16.01
CA VAL A 136 -2.38 17.84 16.86
C VAL A 136 -1.12 18.71 16.85
N ARG A 137 -1.18 19.88 16.21
CA ARG A 137 -0.10 20.86 16.16
C ARG A 137 0.15 21.59 17.49
#